data_AF-A0A6G1E0U2-F1
#
_entry.id   AF-A0A6G1E0U2-F1
#
_cell.length_a   1.000
_cell.length_b   1.000
_cell.length_c   1.000
_cell.angle_alpha   90.00
_cell.angle_beta   90.00
_cell.angle_gamma   90.00
#
_symmetry.space_group_name_H-M   'P 1'
#
loop_
_entity.id
_entity.type
_entity.pdbx_description
1 polymer ?
#
loop_
_entity_poly.entity_id
_entity_poly.type
_entity_poly.pdbx_seq_one_letter_code
_entity_poly.pdbx_strand_id
1 'polypeptide(L)'
;MRPELSAHPWQCQNHGVPILPPPPNSPTASARHVYGCDRTAPRVRREGQEEQRTSETNRSIPERRSQRPRRARPDGEEMRTRAADHLEALSLEIERKLQKALNSNSQRLQLLQQLFADIALKVDDRARDVILSTNDDGIAPVDEREDTRLCFYEILANHFVRVPESGRRILDLIVQLWSQSFASNIFALLFHRWLFEVPLDGKEVSLRYSSALVQGATNVFWIDIQTNTRHFLSLYNYLLEEVALVPDQLSKISVQAGRGLFLLLSRFMLFYDQDHLLPSFLEHFPTFPNSFLVGGPADYFVIELTDQLQKLKVEPVLLHYLSRMTILQGLELRMSTSTRLKACLYSFTSPGGPTYPTRAVRHAAWNTLDLLFPAYLQ
;
A
#
# COMPACT_ATOMS: atom_id res chain seq x y z
N MET A 1 -54.32 13.51 -18.77
CA MET A 1 -53.55 12.31 -19.18
C MET A 1 -52.17 12.75 -19.67
N ARG A 2 -51.17 12.66 -18.79
CA ARG A 2 -49.72 12.76 -19.07
C ARG A 2 -49.07 11.77 -18.10
N PRO A 3 -48.12 10.92 -18.50
CA PRO A 3 -47.33 10.16 -17.55
C PRO A 3 -45.97 10.82 -17.30
N GLU A 4 -45.59 10.81 -16.04
CA GLU A 4 -44.32 11.25 -15.47
C GLU A 4 -43.21 10.23 -15.78
N LEU A 5 -42.01 10.72 -16.12
CA LEU A 5 -40.79 9.95 -16.23
C LEU A 5 -39.94 10.19 -14.98
N SER A 6 -39.93 9.22 -14.07
CA SER A 6 -39.01 9.16 -12.93
C SER A 6 -37.68 8.54 -13.39
N ALA A 7 -36.59 9.31 -13.31
CA ALA A 7 -35.23 8.84 -13.53
C ALA A 7 -34.69 8.18 -12.25
N HIS A 8 -34.35 6.88 -12.34
CA HIS A 8 -33.55 6.16 -11.35
C HIS A 8 -32.06 6.27 -11.69
N PRO A 9 -31.16 6.47 -10.71
CA PRO A 9 -29.71 6.42 -10.95
C PRO A 9 -29.17 4.99 -10.89
N TRP A 10 -28.37 4.68 -11.92
CA TRP A 10 -27.56 3.52 -12.21
C TRP A 10 -26.97 2.76 -11.01
N GLN A 11 -27.46 1.52 -10.80
CA GLN A 11 -26.73 0.47 -10.09
C GLN A 11 -25.91 -0.33 -11.11
N CYS A 12 -24.59 -0.18 -11.09
CA CYS A 12 -23.70 -1.12 -11.77
C CYS A 12 -23.53 -2.37 -10.91
N GLN A 13 -24.16 -3.46 -11.34
CA GLN A 13 -23.87 -4.81 -10.88
C GLN A 13 -22.45 -5.20 -11.34
N ASN A 14 -21.54 -5.44 -10.39
CA ASN A 14 -20.23 -6.01 -10.66
C ASN A 14 -20.33 -7.54 -10.70
N HIS A 15 -20.32 -8.12 -11.90
CA HIS A 15 -19.95 -9.52 -12.13
C HIS A 15 -18.42 -9.63 -12.27
N GLY A 16 -17.86 -10.71 -11.72
CA GLY A 16 -16.42 -10.87 -11.54
C GLY A 16 -15.59 -11.20 -12.79
N VAL A 17 -14.38 -10.62 -12.78
CA VAL A 17 -13.03 -11.07 -13.24
C VAL A 17 -12.84 -11.50 -14.72
N PRO A 18 -11.61 -11.38 -15.29
CA PRO A 18 -10.62 -12.48 -15.19
C PRO A 18 -9.13 -12.04 -15.03
N ILE A 19 -8.35 -12.61 -14.09
CA ILE A 19 -7.44 -13.80 -14.14
C ILE A 19 -5.97 -13.46 -14.53
N LEU A 20 -5.07 -13.66 -13.54
CA LEU A 20 -3.64 -14.10 -13.47
C LEU A 20 -2.64 -13.93 -14.65
N PRO A 21 -1.31 -13.83 -14.37
CA PRO A 21 -0.24 -13.92 -15.39
C PRO A 21 0.30 -15.36 -15.56
N PRO A 22 0.82 -15.73 -16.76
CA PRO A 22 2.16 -16.38 -16.86
C PRO A 22 2.91 -16.06 -18.20
N PRO A 23 4.17 -16.53 -18.47
CA PRO A 23 5.28 -17.01 -17.62
C PRO A 23 6.61 -16.23 -17.87
N PRO A 24 7.73 -16.50 -17.16
CA PRO A 24 9.07 -16.27 -17.70
C PRO A 24 9.58 -17.55 -18.40
N ASN A 25 9.80 -17.49 -19.72
CA ASN A 25 10.41 -18.58 -20.47
C ASN A 25 11.90 -18.74 -20.09
N SER A 26 12.23 -19.94 -19.62
CA SER A 26 13.56 -20.56 -19.62
C SER A 26 14.02 -20.95 -21.02
N PRO A 27 15.33 -21.21 -21.23
CA PRO A 27 15.79 -22.34 -22.00
C PRO A 27 16.25 -23.47 -21.07
N THR A 28 15.64 -24.64 -21.25
CA THR A 28 16.07 -25.93 -20.73
C THR A 28 17.44 -26.33 -21.29
N ALA A 29 18.34 -26.80 -20.42
CA ALA A 29 19.27 -27.88 -20.76
C ALA A 29 19.44 -28.80 -19.55
N SER A 30 19.03 -30.04 -19.75
CA SER A 30 19.07 -31.16 -18.80
C SER A 30 20.46 -31.80 -18.81
N ALA A 31 21.04 -32.10 -17.65
CA ALA A 31 21.93 -33.26 -17.47
C ALA A 31 22.11 -33.60 -15.98
N ARG A 32 21.80 -34.86 -15.65
CA ARG A 32 21.99 -35.53 -14.36
C ARG A 32 23.46 -35.92 -14.18
N HIS A 33 23.98 -35.89 -12.95
CA HIS A 33 24.45 -37.04 -12.15
C HIS A 33 25.53 -36.69 -11.09
N VAL A 34 25.17 -37.00 -9.83
CA VAL A 34 25.87 -37.82 -8.80
C VAL A 34 27.40 -37.92 -8.80
N TYR A 35 28.00 -37.50 -7.67
CA TYR A 35 29.07 -38.07 -6.81
C TYR A 35 29.65 -36.85 -6.03
N GLY A 36 29.98 -36.82 -4.75
CA GLY A 36 30.47 -37.81 -3.80
C GLY A 36 31.70 -37.20 -3.10
N CYS A 37 31.61 -37.04 -1.77
CA CYS A 37 32.67 -36.92 -0.76
C CYS A 37 33.72 -35.77 -0.76
N ASP A 38 33.88 -35.23 0.46
CA ASP A 38 35.11 -34.84 1.17
C ASP A 38 36.29 -34.19 0.41
N ARG A 39 36.68 -33.00 0.87
CA ARG A 39 37.90 -32.85 1.69
C ARG A 39 38.12 -31.43 2.20
N THR A 40 38.51 -31.42 3.46
CA THR A 40 39.11 -30.37 4.27
C THR A 40 40.37 -29.75 3.64
N ALA A 41 40.48 -28.42 3.80
CA ALA A 41 41.65 -27.54 4.07
C ALA A 41 43.09 -28.09 3.83
N PRO A 42 44.07 -27.24 3.43
CA PRO A 42 44.66 -26.34 4.43
C PRO A 42 45.12 -24.94 3.97
N ARG A 43 45.12 -24.06 4.98
CA ARG A 43 45.92 -22.82 5.13
C ARG A 43 47.38 -23.02 4.75
N VAL A 44 47.96 -22.05 4.04
CA VAL A 44 49.38 -21.72 4.15
C VAL A 44 49.50 -20.24 4.53
N ARG A 45 50.15 -20.04 5.67
CA ARG A 45 50.57 -18.77 6.27
C ARG A 45 52.08 -18.68 6.05
N ARG A 46 52.60 -17.57 5.53
CA ARG A 46 54.01 -17.20 5.71
C ARG A 46 54.12 -15.70 5.91
N GLU A 47 54.58 -15.36 7.10
CA GLU A 47 55.03 -14.04 7.56
C GLU A 47 56.49 -13.81 7.16
N GLY A 48 56.88 -12.53 7.13
CA GLY A 48 58.21 -12.05 7.49
C GLY A 48 59.13 -11.67 6.33
N GLN A 49 59.46 -10.38 6.19
CA GLN A 49 60.68 -9.79 6.79
C GLN A 49 60.88 -8.32 6.37
N GLU A 50 61.12 -7.48 7.37
CA GLU A 50 61.83 -6.20 7.30
C GLU A 50 63.28 -6.39 6.83
N GLU A 51 63.85 -5.43 6.09
CA GLU A 51 64.94 -4.59 6.60
C GLU A 51 65.42 -3.54 5.59
N GLN A 52 65.98 -2.48 6.16
CA GLN A 52 66.43 -1.22 5.58
C GLN A 52 67.83 -1.33 4.95
N ARG A 53 68.16 -0.47 3.96
CA ARG A 53 69.15 0.65 4.10
C ARG A 53 69.68 1.21 2.76
N THR A 54 69.56 2.55 2.69
CA THR A 54 70.54 3.58 2.23
C THR A 54 71.09 3.61 0.79
N SER A 55 70.85 4.73 0.10
CA SER A 55 71.86 5.76 -0.29
C SER A 55 71.19 6.80 -1.23
N GLU A 56 70.99 8.02 -0.75
CA GLU A 56 71.71 9.26 -1.15
C GLU A 56 71.73 9.58 -2.65
N THR A 57 71.11 10.70 -3.05
CA THR A 57 71.80 11.84 -3.73
C THR A 57 70.82 13.01 -3.94
N ASN A 58 71.22 14.18 -3.44
CA ASN A 58 70.57 15.49 -3.58
C ASN A 58 70.46 15.99 -5.04
N ARG A 59 69.36 16.67 -5.39
CA ARG A 59 69.33 18.03 -6.03
C ARG A 59 67.90 18.48 -6.43
N SER A 60 67.35 19.37 -5.61
CA SER A 60 66.74 20.69 -5.92
C SER A 60 65.66 20.90 -7.02
N ILE A 61 64.65 21.72 -6.64
CA ILE A 61 63.71 22.62 -7.40
C ILE A 61 62.26 22.06 -7.64
N PRO A 62 61.18 22.88 -7.54
CA PRO A 62 60.52 23.48 -6.38
C PRO A 62 59.11 22.87 -6.10
N GLU A 63 58.54 23.11 -4.91
CA GLU A 63 57.17 22.72 -4.54
C GLU A 63 56.10 23.39 -5.43
N ARG A 64 55.57 22.66 -6.41
CA ARG A 64 54.20 22.90 -6.88
C ARG A 64 53.26 22.13 -5.97
N ARG A 65 52.66 22.82 -5.00
CA ARG A 65 51.42 22.40 -4.32
C ARG A 65 50.36 22.13 -5.39
N SER A 66 50.24 20.88 -5.80
CA SER A 66 49.08 20.40 -6.54
C SER A 66 47.91 20.35 -5.56
N GLN A 67 47.22 21.48 -5.42
CA GLN A 67 45.88 21.52 -4.84
C GLN A 67 44.98 20.69 -5.74
N ARG A 68 44.81 19.40 -5.41
CA ARG A 68 43.62 18.67 -5.83
C ARG A 68 42.42 19.42 -5.25
N PRO A 69 41.43 19.85 -6.05
CA PRO A 69 40.23 20.46 -5.50
C PRO A 69 39.57 19.41 -4.61
N ARG A 70 39.43 19.71 -3.31
CA ARG A 70 38.45 19.03 -2.47
C ARG A 70 37.12 19.25 -3.17
N ARG A 71 36.53 18.19 -3.75
CA ARG A 71 35.16 18.22 -4.25
C ARG A 71 34.30 18.73 -3.10
N ALA A 72 33.83 19.98 -3.21
CA ALA A 72 32.84 20.53 -2.31
C ALA A 72 31.66 19.56 -2.31
N ARG A 73 31.24 19.11 -1.13
CA ARG A 73 29.94 18.46 -1.01
C ARG A 73 28.93 19.52 -1.47
N PRO A 74 27.99 19.19 -2.37
CA PRO A 74 26.99 20.15 -2.81
C PRO A 74 26.26 20.68 -1.57
N ASP A 75 26.15 22.01 -1.47
CA ASP A 75 25.41 22.66 -0.41
C ASP A 75 23.96 22.14 -0.41
N GLY A 76 23.34 22.03 0.76
CA GLY A 76 22.01 21.41 0.90
C GLY A 76 20.92 22.06 0.04
N GLU A 77 21.13 23.31 -0.39
CA GLU A 77 20.23 24.06 -1.28
C GLU A 77 20.34 23.61 -2.76
N GLU A 78 21.54 23.25 -3.24
CA GLU A 78 21.71 22.65 -4.57
C GLU A 78 21.11 21.24 -4.66
N MET A 79 21.11 20.50 -3.57
CA MET A 79 20.58 19.14 -3.53
C MET A 79 19.03 19.15 -3.57
N ARG A 80 18.42 20.10 -2.87
CA ARG A 80 16.95 20.31 -2.87
C ARG A 80 16.42 20.77 -4.22
N THR A 81 17.13 21.68 -4.91
CA THR A 81 16.75 22.13 -6.25
C THR A 81 16.83 20.99 -7.26
N ARG A 82 17.90 20.19 -7.26
CA ARG A 82 18.01 19.00 -8.12
C ARG A 82 16.92 17.95 -7.86
N ALA A 83 16.55 17.74 -6.60
CA ALA A 83 15.46 16.81 -6.26
C ALA A 83 14.09 17.33 -6.76
N ALA A 84 13.82 18.63 -6.60
CA ALA A 84 12.61 19.25 -7.13
C ALA A 84 12.54 19.17 -8.67
N ASP A 85 13.65 19.44 -9.36
CA ASP A 85 13.74 19.34 -10.82
C ASP A 85 13.49 17.90 -11.30
N HIS A 86 13.99 16.91 -10.57
CA HIS A 86 13.76 15.50 -10.90
C HIS A 86 12.29 15.09 -10.72
N LEU A 87 11.63 15.56 -9.66
CA LEU A 87 10.20 15.29 -9.42
C LEU A 87 9.30 15.98 -10.44
N GLU A 88 9.64 17.18 -10.88
CA GLU A 88 8.90 17.84 -11.97
C GLU A 88 9.09 17.08 -13.30
N ALA A 89 10.30 16.59 -13.58
CA ALA A 89 10.55 15.77 -14.76
C ALA A 89 9.73 14.45 -14.74
N LEU A 90 9.62 13.81 -13.58
CA LEU A 90 8.76 12.63 -13.41
C LEU A 90 7.28 12.98 -13.59
N SER A 91 6.84 14.12 -13.07
CA SER A 91 5.47 14.61 -13.21
C SER A 91 5.11 14.85 -14.68
N LEU A 92 6.02 15.45 -15.46
CA LEU A 92 5.86 15.63 -16.90
C LEU A 92 5.79 14.29 -17.66
N GLU A 93 6.52 13.27 -17.21
CA GLU A 93 6.44 11.93 -17.83
C GLU A 93 5.11 11.23 -17.55
N ILE A 94 4.58 11.37 -16.33
CA ILE A 94 3.22 10.92 -15.99
C ILE A 94 2.19 11.63 -16.88
N GLU A 95 2.32 12.96 -17.02
CA GLU A 95 1.44 13.77 -17.86
C GLU A 95 1.46 13.29 -19.32
N ARG A 96 2.65 13.09 -19.91
CA ARG A 96 2.80 12.57 -21.28
C ARG A 96 2.15 11.20 -21.46
N LYS A 97 2.35 10.27 -20.51
CA LYS A 97 1.74 8.93 -20.56
C LYS A 97 0.22 9.00 -20.51
N LEU A 98 -0.35 9.85 -19.66
CA LEU A 98 -1.80 10.05 -19.58
C LEU A 98 -2.37 10.69 -20.85
N GLN A 99 -1.70 11.71 -21.41
CA GLN A 99 -2.10 12.31 -22.69
C GLN A 99 -2.08 11.27 -23.83
N LYS A 100 -1.05 10.41 -23.88
CA LYS A 100 -0.98 9.31 -24.84
C LYS A 100 -2.14 8.33 -24.66
N ALA A 101 -2.51 8.01 -23.42
CA ALA A 101 -3.63 7.13 -23.10
C ALA A 101 -4.99 7.73 -23.51
N LEU A 102 -5.18 9.05 -23.39
CA LEU A 102 -6.37 9.74 -23.91
C LEU A 102 -6.48 9.59 -25.44
N ASN A 103 -5.37 9.88 -26.14
CA ASN A 103 -5.33 9.91 -27.60
C ASN A 103 -5.35 8.52 -28.25
N SER A 104 -4.91 7.47 -27.52
CA SER A 104 -4.75 6.11 -28.07
C SER A 104 -5.75 5.13 -27.45
N ASN A 105 -6.97 5.04 -28.01
CA ASN A 105 -8.03 4.20 -27.46
C ASN A 105 -7.63 2.70 -27.36
N SER A 106 -6.91 2.17 -28.35
CA SER A 106 -6.47 0.76 -28.38
C SER A 106 -5.39 0.41 -27.35
N GLN A 107 -4.54 1.36 -26.98
CA GLN A 107 -3.43 1.15 -26.02
C GLN A 107 -3.75 1.67 -24.62
N ARG A 108 -4.90 2.32 -24.43
CA ARG A 108 -5.24 3.05 -23.20
C ARG A 108 -5.11 2.19 -21.95
N LEU A 109 -5.69 0.99 -21.96
CA LEU A 109 -5.63 0.06 -20.84
C LEU A 109 -4.17 -0.29 -20.48
N GLN A 110 -3.37 -0.66 -21.48
CA GLN A 110 -1.98 -1.05 -21.29
C GLN A 110 -1.14 0.12 -20.76
N LEU A 111 -1.35 1.33 -21.28
CA LEU A 111 -0.64 2.53 -20.83
C LEU A 111 -0.98 2.88 -19.38
N LEU A 112 -2.25 2.78 -18.97
CA LEU A 112 -2.66 3.02 -17.59
C LEU A 112 -2.14 1.95 -16.64
N GLN A 113 -2.16 0.68 -17.05
CA GLN A 113 -1.58 -0.42 -16.28
C GLN A 113 -0.07 -0.23 -16.08
N GLN A 114 0.66 0.14 -17.14
CA GLN A 114 2.09 0.41 -17.06
C GLN A 114 2.37 1.61 -16.14
N LEU A 115 1.62 2.70 -16.30
CA LEU A 115 1.75 3.88 -15.45
C LEU A 115 1.50 3.54 -13.97
N PHE A 116 0.47 2.76 -13.67
CA PHE A 116 0.20 2.27 -12.32
C PHE A 116 1.38 1.47 -11.78
N ALA A 117 1.91 0.53 -12.56
CA ALA A 117 3.06 -0.28 -12.16
C ALA A 117 4.29 0.59 -11.87
N ASP A 118 4.59 1.56 -12.75
CA ASP A 118 5.73 2.47 -12.61
C ASP A 118 5.62 3.34 -11.33
N ILE A 119 4.43 3.86 -11.02
CA ILE A 119 4.16 4.68 -9.83
C ILE A 119 4.23 3.84 -8.53
N ALA A 120 3.84 2.58 -8.60
CA ALA A 120 3.88 1.65 -7.47
C ALA A 120 5.28 1.04 -7.22
N LEU A 121 6.29 1.37 -8.05
CA LEU A 121 7.65 0.87 -7.84
C LEU A 121 8.23 1.38 -6.52
N LYS A 122 8.98 0.48 -5.86
CA LYS A 122 9.84 0.82 -4.73
C LYS A 122 11.00 1.67 -5.24
N VAL A 123 11.40 2.67 -4.47
CA VAL A 123 12.56 3.51 -4.76
C VAL A 123 13.83 2.74 -4.38
N ASP A 124 14.78 2.68 -5.30
CA ASP A 124 16.07 2.04 -5.05
C ASP A 124 16.82 2.73 -3.89
N ASP A 125 17.52 1.96 -3.06
CA ASP A 125 18.27 2.46 -1.88
C ASP A 125 19.26 3.58 -2.24
N ARG A 126 19.84 3.51 -3.45
CA ARG A 126 20.78 4.52 -3.96
C ARG A 126 20.10 5.86 -4.32
N ALA A 127 18.84 5.83 -4.74
CA ALA A 127 18.05 7.03 -5.01
C ALA A 127 17.45 7.59 -3.71
N ARG A 128 17.18 6.72 -2.73
CA ARG A 128 16.68 7.10 -1.40
C ARG A 128 17.59 8.12 -0.71
N ASP A 129 18.90 7.90 -0.68
CA ASP A 129 19.85 8.80 -0.01
C ASP A 129 19.95 10.18 -0.70
N VAL A 130 19.69 10.24 -2.01
CA VAL A 130 19.66 11.50 -2.76
C VAL A 130 18.37 12.29 -2.51
N ILE A 131 17.26 11.60 -2.26
CA ILE A 131 15.93 12.20 -2.07
C ILE A 131 15.65 12.53 -0.59
N LEU A 132 16.13 11.70 0.35
CA LEU A 132 15.83 11.79 1.79
C LEU A 132 16.96 12.33 2.66
N SER A 133 18.06 12.85 2.11
CA SER A 133 19.16 13.43 2.91
C SER A 133 18.78 14.78 3.56
N THR A 134 17.66 14.80 4.27
CA THR A 134 17.24 15.84 5.20
C THR A 134 16.22 15.19 6.15
N ASN A 135 16.70 14.67 7.29
CA ASN A 135 16.04 14.59 8.61
C ASN A 135 16.62 13.40 9.41
N ASP A 136 17.83 13.59 9.94
CA ASP A 136 18.29 12.84 11.10
C ASP A 136 18.41 13.83 12.26
N ASP A 137 17.38 13.85 13.11
CA ASP A 137 17.42 14.34 14.49
C ASP A 137 16.26 13.66 15.22
N GLY A 138 16.46 12.38 15.53
CA GLY A 138 15.51 11.60 16.31
C GLY A 138 15.80 10.11 16.18
N ILE A 139 16.65 9.60 17.07
CA ILE A 139 16.88 8.16 17.26
C ILE A 139 15.54 7.52 17.66
N ALA A 140 14.81 6.98 16.69
CA ALA A 140 13.78 5.99 16.92
C ALA A 140 14.45 4.62 17.07
N PRO A 141 14.00 3.76 18.01
CA PRO A 141 14.60 2.45 18.18
C PRO A 141 14.45 1.65 16.89
N VAL A 142 15.53 0.98 16.51
CA VAL A 142 15.57 0.03 15.39
C VAL A 142 14.63 -1.12 15.74
N ASP A 143 13.36 -0.98 15.36
CA ASP A 143 12.46 -2.12 15.27
C ASP A 143 12.79 -2.81 13.94
N GLU A 144 13.21 -4.07 14.01
CA GLU A 144 13.47 -4.95 12.86
C GLU A 144 12.16 -5.29 12.11
N ARG A 145 11.33 -4.28 11.81
CA ARG A 145 10.19 -4.41 10.91
C ARG A 145 10.71 -4.23 9.50
N GLU A 146 10.71 -5.32 8.74
CA GLU A 146 10.90 -5.28 7.30
C GLU A 146 10.05 -4.16 6.66
N ASP A 147 10.63 -3.45 5.69
CA ASP A 147 9.92 -2.64 4.67
C ASP A 147 9.45 -1.20 5.00
N THR A 148 10.27 -0.34 5.61
CA THR A 148 10.21 1.12 5.29
C THR A 148 10.90 1.41 3.95
N ARG A 149 10.47 0.72 2.89
CA ARG A 149 10.90 0.98 1.52
C ARG A 149 9.92 1.95 0.87
N LEU A 150 10.32 3.21 0.74
CA LEU A 150 9.51 4.25 0.10
C LEU A 150 9.17 3.88 -1.34
N CYS A 151 7.89 4.02 -1.69
CA CYS A 151 7.42 3.89 -3.06
C CYS A 151 7.37 5.27 -3.76
N PHE A 152 7.48 5.29 -5.10
CA PHE A 152 7.46 6.55 -5.86
C PHE A 152 6.17 7.36 -5.62
N TYR A 153 5.03 6.70 -5.46
CA TYR A 153 3.77 7.38 -5.20
C TYR A 153 3.79 8.22 -3.92
N GLU A 154 4.53 7.81 -2.88
CA GLU A 154 4.60 8.55 -1.63
C GLU A 154 5.32 9.89 -1.84
N ILE A 155 6.39 9.86 -2.61
CA ILE A 155 7.19 11.05 -2.92
C ILE A 155 6.39 11.98 -3.84
N LEU A 156 5.72 11.43 -4.86
CA LEU A 156 4.90 12.20 -5.79
C LEU A 156 3.68 12.82 -5.10
N ALA A 157 3.00 12.10 -4.21
CA ALA A 157 1.87 12.65 -3.46
C ALA A 157 2.30 13.84 -2.60
N ASN A 158 3.44 13.75 -1.93
CA ASN A 158 4.04 14.88 -1.21
C ASN A 158 4.41 16.04 -2.13
N HIS A 159 4.98 15.74 -3.30
CA HIS A 159 5.36 16.75 -4.27
C HIS A 159 4.13 17.52 -4.79
N PHE A 160 3.03 16.83 -5.11
CA PHE A 160 1.82 17.49 -5.61
C PHE A 160 1.11 18.35 -4.56
N VAL A 161 1.29 18.07 -3.26
CA VAL A 161 0.86 19.00 -2.21
C VAL A 161 1.72 20.27 -2.20
N ARG A 162 3.05 20.12 -2.35
CA ARG A 162 3.99 21.26 -2.34
C ARG A 162 3.95 22.10 -3.60
N VAL A 163 3.66 21.49 -4.76
CA VAL A 163 3.55 22.14 -6.08
C VAL A 163 2.20 21.76 -6.70
N PRO A 164 1.09 22.37 -6.25
CA PRO A 164 -0.26 22.01 -6.68
C PRO A 164 -0.51 22.15 -8.18
N GLU A 165 0.19 23.06 -8.86
CA GLU A 165 0.04 23.32 -10.29
C GLU A 165 0.45 22.09 -11.13
N SER A 166 1.51 21.39 -10.72
CA SER A 166 1.98 20.17 -11.38
C SER A 166 0.96 19.04 -11.20
N GLY A 167 0.46 18.88 -9.97
CA GLY A 167 -0.61 17.93 -9.66
C GLY A 167 -1.91 18.22 -10.42
N ARG A 168 -2.31 19.49 -10.57
CA ARG A 168 -3.57 19.87 -11.23
C ARG A 168 -3.61 19.45 -12.70
N ARG A 169 -2.49 19.62 -13.44
CA ARG A 169 -2.39 19.17 -14.84
C ARG A 169 -2.64 17.67 -14.98
N ILE A 170 -2.05 16.87 -14.10
CA ILE A 170 -2.21 15.41 -14.07
C ILE A 170 -3.64 15.04 -13.65
N LEU A 171 -4.17 15.71 -12.62
CA LEU A 171 -5.53 15.48 -12.13
C LEU A 171 -6.58 15.68 -13.22
N ASP A 172 -6.48 16.77 -13.99
CA ASP A 172 -7.39 17.07 -15.09
C ASP A 172 -7.40 15.98 -16.17
N LEU A 173 -6.25 15.34 -16.43
CA LEU A 173 -6.14 14.21 -17.35
C LEU A 173 -6.77 12.94 -16.76
N ILE A 174 -6.53 12.64 -15.48
CA ILE A 174 -7.13 11.47 -14.82
C ILE A 174 -8.65 11.61 -14.77
N VAL A 175 -9.19 12.82 -14.53
CA VAL A 175 -10.64 13.09 -14.52
C VAL A 175 -11.30 12.78 -15.87
N GLN A 176 -10.58 12.99 -16.98
CA GLN A 176 -11.05 12.60 -18.32
C GLN A 176 -11.00 11.07 -18.54
N LEU A 177 -10.10 10.38 -17.85
CA LEU A 177 -9.90 8.93 -17.90
C LEU A 177 -10.68 8.15 -16.83
N TRP A 178 -11.55 8.81 -16.06
CA TRP A 178 -12.19 8.23 -14.86
C TRP A 178 -12.99 6.95 -15.08
N SER A 179 -13.54 6.77 -16.29
CA SER A 179 -14.29 5.57 -16.68
C SER A 179 -13.41 4.36 -16.97
N GLN A 180 -12.09 4.55 -17.02
CA GLN A 180 -11.13 3.51 -17.36
C GLN A 180 -10.65 2.79 -16.10
N SER A 181 -10.30 1.52 -16.25
CA SER A 181 -9.60 0.78 -15.20
C SER A 181 -8.25 1.44 -14.88
N PHE A 182 -7.77 1.23 -13.65
CA PHE A 182 -6.57 1.86 -13.09
C PHE A 182 -6.64 3.38 -12.84
N ALA A 183 -7.56 4.13 -13.46
CA ALA A 183 -7.64 5.57 -13.25
C ALA A 183 -7.85 5.96 -11.78
N SER A 184 -8.81 5.30 -11.09
CA SER A 184 -9.03 5.49 -9.65
C SER A 184 -7.84 5.00 -8.80
N ASN A 185 -7.14 3.94 -9.22
CA ASN A 185 -5.97 3.41 -8.53
C ASN A 185 -4.82 4.42 -8.58
N ILE A 186 -4.51 4.93 -9.77
CA ILE A 186 -3.49 5.97 -9.99
C ILE A 186 -3.87 7.23 -9.21
N PHE A 187 -5.14 7.63 -9.25
CA PHE A 187 -5.65 8.76 -8.46
C PHE A 187 -5.39 8.56 -6.96
N ALA A 188 -5.75 7.41 -6.39
CA ALA A 188 -5.54 7.13 -4.97
C ALA A 188 -4.06 7.17 -4.60
N LEU A 189 -3.17 6.63 -5.43
CA LEU A 189 -1.73 6.66 -5.16
C LEU A 189 -1.14 8.07 -5.22
N LEU A 190 -1.49 8.87 -6.23
CA LEU A 190 -0.88 10.18 -6.45
C LEU A 190 -1.53 11.32 -5.65
N PHE A 191 -2.83 11.25 -5.36
CA PHE A 191 -3.61 12.38 -4.84
C PHE A 191 -4.26 12.12 -3.48
N HIS A 192 -3.93 11.03 -2.79
CA HIS A 192 -4.46 10.75 -1.45
C HIS A 192 -4.17 11.87 -0.44
N ARG A 193 -2.98 12.51 -0.50
CA ARG A 193 -2.65 13.67 0.35
C ARG A 193 -3.27 14.96 -0.16
N TRP A 194 -3.18 15.18 -1.48
CA TRP A 194 -3.67 16.38 -2.14
C TRP A 194 -5.15 16.68 -1.83
N LEU A 195 -5.99 15.63 -1.77
CA LEU A 195 -7.41 15.77 -1.42
C LEU A 195 -7.67 16.45 -0.06
N PHE A 196 -6.76 16.26 0.90
CA PHE A 196 -6.94 16.78 2.26
C PHE A 196 -6.06 18.01 2.54
N GLU A 197 -4.92 18.16 1.86
CA GLU A 197 -3.97 19.23 2.13
C GLU A 197 -4.15 20.45 1.20
N VAL A 198 -4.74 20.27 0.01
CA VAL A 198 -4.94 21.37 -0.96
C VAL A 198 -6.41 21.78 -1.03
N PRO A 199 -6.75 23.09 -0.99
CA PRO A 199 -8.12 23.56 -1.11
C PRO A 199 -8.77 23.15 -2.44
N LEU A 200 -9.98 22.58 -2.37
CA LEU A 200 -10.75 22.15 -3.54
C LEU A 200 -11.88 23.13 -3.85
N ASP A 201 -12.02 23.48 -5.12
CA ASP A 201 -13.12 24.31 -5.62
C ASP A 201 -14.40 23.46 -5.78
N GLY A 202 -15.25 23.44 -4.75
CA GLY A 202 -16.64 22.95 -4.85
C GLY A 202 -16.93 21.56 -4.28
N LYS A 203 -18.16 21.40 -3.77
CA LYS A 203 -18.61 20.19 -3.06
C LYS A 203 -18.76 18.95 -3.96
N GLU A 204 -19.18 19.13 -5.20
CA GLU A 204 -19.34 18.00 -6.15
C GLU A 204 -18.00 17.37 -6.53
N VAL A 205 -16.98 18.20 -6.69
CA VAL A 205 -15.60 17.79 -6.97
C VAL A 205 -15.05 16.97 -5.81
N SER A 206 -15.22 17.46 -4.57
CA SER A 206 -14.85 16.72 -3.35
C SER A 206 -15.55 15.35 -3.28
N LEU A 207 -16.85 15.27 -3.58
CA LEU A 207 -17.59 13.99 -3.55
C LEU A 207 -17.04 12.99 -4.57
N ARG A 208 -16.83 13.43 -5.81
CA ARG A 208 -16.31 12.56 -6.88
C ARG A 208 -14.91 12.05 -6.55
N TYR A 209 -14.02 12.92 -6.07
CA TYR A 209 -12.66 12.56 -5.71
C TYR A 209 -12.60 11.65 -4.49
N SER A 210 -13.39 11.92 -3.45
CA SER A 210 -13.47 11.07 -2.26
C SER A 210 -13.95 9.66 -2.60
N SER A 211 -14.96 9.53 -3.48
CA SER A 211 -15.44 8.23 -3.94
C SER A 211 -14.37 7.45 -4.72
N ALA A 212 -13.58 8.13 -5.55
CA ALA A 212 -12.53 7.45 -6.30
C ALA A 212 -11.30 7.14 -5.45
N LEU A 213 -11.00 7.94 -4.43
CA LEU A 213 -9.99 7.59 -3.44
C LEU A 213 -10.35 6.25 -2.77
N VAL A 214 -11.58 6.12 -2.26
CA VAL A 214 -12.04 4.88 -1.61
C VAL A 214 -12.02 3.71 -2.60
N GLN A 215 -12.50 3.90 -3.83
CA GLN A 215 -12.51 2.84 -4.84
C GLN A 215 -11.09 2.44 -5.28
N GLY A 216 -10.21 3.42 -5.50
CA GLY A 216 -8.82 3.19 -5.88
C GLY A 216 -8.04 2.50 -4.76
N ALA A 217 -8.16 2.98 -3.53
CA ALA A 217 -7.57 2.38 -2.34
C ALA A 217 -8.06 0.93 -2.14
N THR A 218 -9.37 0.67 -2.32
CA THR A 218 -9.92 -0.69 -2.29
C THR A 218 -9.22 -1.62 -3.28
N ASN A 219 -9.00 -1.15 -4.51
CA ASN A 219 -8.38 -1.95 -5.56
C ASN A 219 -6.90 -2.23 -5.28
N VAL A 220 -6.14 -1.21 -4.87
CA VAL A 220 -4.69 -1.36 -4.60
C VAL A 220 -4.43 -2.23 -3.36
N PHE A 221 -5.24 -2.11 -2.31
CA PHE A 221 -5.11 -3.00 -1.15
C PHE A 221 -5.49 -4.45 -1.49
N TRP A 222 -6.40 -4.66 -2.44
CA TRP A 222 -6.66 -6.00 -2.97
C TRP A 222 -5.48 -6.58 -3.75
N ILE A 223 -4.69 -5.75 -4.44
CA ILE A 223 -3.45 -6.19 -5.09
C ILE A 223 -2.45 -6.68 -4.05
N ASP A 224 -2.30 -5.96 -2.94
CA ASP A 224 -1.46 -6.37 -1.82
C ASP A 224 -1.90 -7.71 -1.23
N ILE A 225 -3.20 -7.91 -1.02
CA ILE A 225 -3.74 -9.21 -0.58
C ILE A 225 -3.42 -10.32 -1.59
N GLN A 226 -3.64 -10.08 -2.88
CA GLN A 226 -3.44 -11.09 -3.94
C GLN A 226 -1.97 -11.48 -4.09
N THR A 227 -1.07 -10.52 -3.91
CA THR A 227 0.38 -10.73 -4.00
C THR A 227 1.00 -11.14 -2.67
N ASN A 228 0.23 -11.09 -1.57
CA ASN A 228 0.71 -11.27 -0.19
C ASN A 228 1.91 -10.35 0.11
N THR A 229 1.79 -9.09 -0.28
CA THR A 229 2.77 -8.03 -0.04
C THR A 229 2.10 -6.84 0.64
N ARG A 230 2.88 -5.88 1.13
CA ARG A 230 2.38 -4.67 1.81
C ARG A 230 2.88 -3.41 1.11
N HIS A 231 2.86 -3.39 -0.23
CA HIS A 231 3.37 -2.27 -1.02
C HIS A 231 2.64 -0.96 -0.75
N PHE A 232 1.37 -1.03 -0.36
CA PHE A 232 0.50 0.13 -0.15
C PHE A 232 0.23 0.41 1.34
N LEU A 233 1.06 -0.13 2.24
CA LEU A 233 0.95 0.10 3.69
C LEU A 233 0.98 1.59 4.04
N SER A 234 1.86 2.37 3.41
CA SER A 234 1.96 3.81 3.70
C SER A 234 0.69 4.58 3.32
N LEU A 235 0.02 4.19 2.21
CA LEU A 235 -1.29 4.73 1.87
C LEU A 235 -2.34 4.33 2.91
N TYR A 236 -2.34 3.07 3.37
CA TYR A 236 -3.24 2.60 4.41
C TYR A 236 -3.07 3.38 5.71
N ASN A 237 -1.83 3.53 6.19
CA ASN A 237 -1.52 4.24 7.43
C ASN A 237 -1.92 5.73 7.32
N TYR A 238 -1.63 6.40 6.21
CA TYR A 238 -2.09 7.78 6.01
C TYR A 238 -3.62 7.89 6.09
N LEU A 239 -4.35 6.99 5.43
CA LEU A 239 -5.81 7.01 5.44
C LEU A 239 -6.40 6.68 6.83
N LEU A 240 -5.74 5.82 7.60
CA LEU A 240 -6.16 5.47 8.95
C LEU A 240 -5.81 6.57 9.95
N GLU A 241 -4.52 6.85 10.12
CA GLU A 241 -3.99 7.68 11.21
C GLU A 241 -4.17 9.17 10.94
N GLU A 242 -3.92 9.64 9.72
CA GLU A 242 -3.92 11.07 9.38
C GLU A 242 -5.28 11.56 8.85
N VAL A 243 -6.16 10.66 8.45
CA VAL A 243 -7.48 11.01 7.89
C VAL A 243 -8.62 10.50 8.76
N ALA A 244 -8.73 9.18 8.98
CA ALA A 244 -9.89 8.63 9.68
C ALA A 244 -9.90 8.95 11.17
N LEU A 245 -8.72 8.93 11.83
CA LEU A 245 -8.57 9.26 13.24
C LEU A 245 -8.42 10.77 13.53
N VAL A 246 -8.44 11.63 12.50
CA VAL A 246 -8.35 13.08 12.64
C VAL A 246 -9.67 13.72 12.19
N PRO A 247 -10.58 14.12 13.11
CA PRO A 247 -11.91 14.64 12.77
C PRO A 247 -11.88 15.83 11.79
N ASP A 248 -10.91 16.73 11.94
CA ASP A 248 -10.74 17.90 11.06
C ASP A 248 -10.46 17.49 9.62
N GLN A 249 -9.67 16.42 9.41
CA GLN A 249 -9.36 15.89 8.09
C GLN A 249 -10.55 15.12 7.51
N LEU A 250 -11.21 14.30 8.32
CA LEU A 250 -12.41 13.57 7.93
C LEU A 250 -13.54 14.51 7.49
N SER A 251 -13.64 15.70 8.10
CA SER A 251 -14.65 16.72 7.76
C SER A 251 -14.51 17.29 6.34
N LYS A 252 -13.35 17.13 5.69
CA LYS A 252 -13.08 17.62 4.33
C LYS A 252 -13.75 16.77 3.25
N ILE A 253 -14.14 15.55 3.57
CA ILE A 253 -14.84 14.66 2.66
C ILE A 253 -16.31 14.52 3.06
N SER A 254 -17.15 14.16 2.09
CA SER A 254 -18.58 13.95 2.38
C SER A 254 -18.77 12.82 3.42
N VAL A 255 -19.81 12.92 4.23
CA VAL A 255 -20.17 11.89 5.23
C VAL A 255 -20.29 10.50 4.59
N GLN A 256 -20.83 10.43 3.36
CA GLN A 256 -20.96 9.17 2.63
C GLN A 256 -19.59 8.58 2.25
N ALA A 257 -18.64 9.42 1.84
CA ALA A 257 -17.28 8.97 1.55
C ALA A 257 -16.53 8.59 2.84
N GLY A 258 -16.73 9.33 3.94
CA GLY A 258 -16.21 8.97 5.26
C GLY A 258 -16.68 7.59 5.71
N ARG A 259 -17.98 7.30 5.57
CA ARG A 259 -18.52 5.94 5.80
C ARG A 259 -17.83 4.90 4.92
N GLY A 260 -17.69 5.17 3.62
CA GLY A 260 -16.99 4.29 2.68
C GLY A 260 -15.53 4.03 3.08
N LEU A 261 -14.83 5.07 3.56
CA LEU A 261 -13.46 4.98 4.06
C LEU A 261 -13.35 4.08 5.29
N PHE A 262 -14.24 4.23 6.28
CA PHE A 262 -14.22 3.38 7.47
C PHE A 262 -14.52 1.90 7.13
N LEU A 263 -15.47 1.64 6.24
CA LEU A 263 -15.73 0.27 5.78
C LEU A 263 -14.53 -0.31 5.02
N LEU A 264 -13.84 0.50 4.20
CA LEU A 264 -12.59 0.12 3.56
C LEU A 264 -11.52 -0.23 4.60
N LEU A 265 -11.23 0.68 5.53
CA LEU A 265 -10.19 0.49 6.55
C LEU A 265 -10.47 -0.74 7.42
N SER A 266 -11.73 -1.01 7.75
CA SER A 266 -12.17 -2.19 8.49
C SER A 266 -11.73 -3.50 7.82
N ARG A 267 -11.87 -3.60 6.49
CA ARG A 267 -11.51 -4.82 5.74
C ARG A 267 -10.03 -5.14 5.82
N PHE A 268 -9.17 -4.13 5.83
CA PHE A 268 -7.71 -4.31 5.67
C PHE A 268 -6.92 -4.08 6.97
N MET A 269 -7.57 -3.72 8.08
CA MET A 269 -6.89 -3.44 9.36
C MET A 269 -6.04 -4.59 9.86
N LEU A 270 -6.59 -5.82 9.84
CA LEU A 270 -5.83 -6.99 10.29
C LEU A 270 -4.69 -7.34 9.33
N PHE A 271 -4.86 -7.09 8.03
CA PHE A 271 -3.84 -7.39 7.01
C PHE A 271 -2.56 -6.56 7.18
N TYR A 272 -2.74 -5.28 7.53
CA TYR A 272 -1.66 -4.32 7.73
C TYR A 272 -1.17 -4.23 9.19
N ASP A 273 -1.57 -5.17 10.06
CA ASP A 273 -1.20 -5.20 11.48
C ASP A 273 -1.56 -3.92 12.28
N GLN A 274 -2.65 -3.25 11.91
CA GLN A 274 -3.12 -2.02 12.57
C GLN A 274 -4.24 -2.27 13.59
N ASP A 275 -4.43 -3.51 14.02
CA ASP A 275 -5.47 -3.89 14.99
C ASP A 275 -5.32 -3.27 16.38
N HIS A 276 -4.11 -2.84 16.75
CA HIS A 276 -3.88 -2.09 17.99
C HIS A 276 -4.59 -0.72 18.01
N LEU A 277 -4.93 -0.17 16.84
CA LEU A 277 -5.70 1.08 16.70
C LEU A 277 -7.22 0.85 16.73
N LEU A 278 -7.69 -0.40 16.83
CA LEU A 278 -9.11 -0.73 16.79
C LEU A 278 -9.96 0.05 17.81
N PRO A 279 -9.57 0.23 19.09
CA PRO A 279 -10.39 0.99 20.04
C PRO A 279 -10.62 2.44 19.59
N SER A 280 -9.55 3.15 19.20
CA SER A 280 -9.62 4.53 18.69
C SER A 280 -10.42 4.59 17.39
N PHE A 281 -10.24 3.60 16.52
CA PHE A 281 -10.98 3.50 15.25
C PHE A 281 -12.49 3.32 15.46
N LEU A 282 -12.91 2.52 16.44
CA LEU A 282 -14.32 2.34 16.76
C LEU A 282 -14.94 3.59 17.42
N GLU A 283 -14.16 4.35 18.18
CA GLU A 283 -14.59 5.63 18.77
C GLU A 283 -14.88 6.68 17.69
N HIS A 284 -14.04 6.74 16.65
CA HIS A 284 -14.18 7.70 15.54
C HIS A 284 -15.14 7.24 14.43
N PHE A 285 -15.75 6.06 14.57
CA PHE A 285 -16.54 5.45 13.51
C PHE A 285 -17.78 6.31 13.18
N PRO A 286 -18.01 6.64 11.90
CA PRO A 286 -19.11 7.52 11.51
C PRO A 286 -20.45 6.86 11.77
N THR A 287 -21.45 7.65 12.15
CA THR A 287 -22.81 7.15 12.35
C THR A 287 -23.44 6.77 11.02
N PHE A 288 -24.17 5.65 10.99
CA PHE A 288 -24.88 5.17 9.80
C PHE A 288 -26.39 5.36 9.97
N PRO A 289 -27.14 5.68 8.89
CA PRO A 289 -28.59 5.87 8.98
C PRO A 289 -29.32 4.59 9.42
N ASN A 290 -28.72 3.43 9.12
CA ASN A 290 -29.26 2.11 9.44
C ASN A 290 -28.62 1.48 10.69
N SER A 291 -27.93 2.25 11.55
CA SER A 291 -27.34 1.73 12.79
C SER A 291 -28.38 1.06 13.72
N PHE A 292 -29.63 1.51 13.68
CA PHE A 292 -30.70 0.86 14.46
C PHE A 292 -30.98 -0.58 14.03
N LEU A 293 -30.73 -0.94 12.76
CA LEU A 293 -30.90 -2.30 12.21
C LEU A 293 -29.61 -3.12 12.33
N VAL A 294 -28.48 -2.51 11.99
CA VAL A 294 -27.20 -3.22 11.88
C VAL A 294 -26.50 -3.34 13.23
N GLY A 295 -26.56 -2.29 14.06
CA GLY A 295 -25.85 -2.19 15.33
C GLY A 295 -24.87 -1.01 15.38
N GLY A 296 -23.90 -1.13 16.28
CA GLY A 296 -22.89 -0.10 16.55
C GLY A 296 -21.65 -0.19 15.66
N PRO A 297 -20.63 0.66 15.90
CA PRO A 297 -19.34 0.62 15.20
C PRO A 297 -18.71 -0.78 15.11
N ALA A 298 -18.69 -1.51 16.22
CA ALA A 298 -18.15 -2.86 16.29
C ALA A 298 -18.88 -3.83 15.34
N ASP A 299 -20.21 -3.69 15.19
CA ASP A 299 -20.99 -4.51 14.27
C ASP A 299 -20.60 -4.27 12.81
N TYR A 300 -20.47 -3.00 12.39
CA TYR A 300 -20.03 -2.67 11.03
C TYR A 300 -18.63 -3.19 10.75
N PHE A 301 -17.70 -2.99 11.69
CA PHE A 301 -16.34 -3.50 11.57
C PHE A 301 -16.32 -5.02 11.37
N VAL A 302 -17.01 -5.76 12.24
CA VAL A 302 -17.05 -7.23 12.17
C VAL A 302 -17.78 -7.73 10.93
N ILE A 303 -18.81 -7.04 10.45
CA ILE A 303 -19.49 -7.38 9.19
C ILE A 303 -18.53 -7.27 8.02
N GLU A 304 -17.80 -6.17 7.90
CA GLU A 304 -16.84 -5.96 6.81
C GLU A 304 -15.68 -6.95 6.88
N LEU A 305 -15.19 -7.24 8.08
CA LEU A 305 -14.18 -8.27 8.31
C LEU A 305 -14.67 -9.66 7.90
N THR A 306 -15.91 -10.02 8.27
CA THR A 306 -16.53 -11.30 7.91
C THR A 306 -16.69 -11.42 6.40
N ASP A 307 -17.11 -10.34 5.73
CA ASP A 307 -17.25 -10.31 4.28
C ASP A 307 -15.92 -10.35 3.55
N GLN A 308 -14.87 -9.79 4.15
CA GLN A 308 -13.52 -9.91 3.65
C GLN A 308 -13.06 -11.38 3.71
N LEU A 309 -13.21 -12.05 4.85
CA LEU A 309 -12.80 -13.46 5.01
C LEU A 309 -13.39 -14.38 3.94
N GLN A 310 -14.68 -14.23 3.63
CA GLN A 310 -15.36 -15.05 2.62
C GLN A 310 -14.81 -14.86 1.20
N LYS A 311 -14.15 -13.72 0.92
CA LYS A 311 -13.57 -13.40 -0.38
C LYS A 311 -12.09 -13.79 -0.48
N LEU A 312 -11.42 -14.04 0.64
CA LEU A 312 -9.99 -14.39 0.66
C LEU A 312 -9.74 -15.76 0.02
N LYS A 313 -8.84 -15.79 -0.95
CA LYS A 313 -8.38 -17.02 -1.63
C LYS A 313 -6.90 -17.33 -1.39
N VAL A 314 -6.16 -16.36 -0.85
CA VAL A 314 -4.72 -16.47 -0.57
C VAL A 314 -4.57 -17.03 0.84
N GLU A 315 -4.18 -18.31 0.95
CA GLU A 315 -4.13 -19.03 2.22
C GLU A 315 -3.26 -18.37 3.30
N PRO A 316 -2.02 -17.92 3.02
CA PRO A 316 -1.22 -17.21 4.02
C PRO A 316 -1.92 -15.98 4.59
N VAL A 317 -2.63 -15.23 3.73
CA VAL A 317 -3.40 -14.05 4.15
C VAL A 317 -4.58 -14.47 5.02
N LEU A 318 -5.34 -15.50 4.62
CA LEU A 318 -6.45 -16.01 5.42
C LEU A 318 -5.99 -16.46 6.82
N LEU A 319 -4.88 -17.20 6.89
CA LEU A 319 -4.27 -17.62 8.16
C LEU A 319 -3.87 -16.43 9.02
N HIS A 320 -3.31 -15.40 8.40
CA HIS A 320 -2.93 -14.16 9.08
C HIS A 320 -4.15 -13.44 9.64
N TYR A 321 -5.24 -13.29 8.88
CA TYR A 321 -6.47 -12.72 9.41
C TYR A 321 -6.98 -13.50 10.63
N LEU A 322 -7.09 -14.84 10.51
CA LEU A 322 -7.56 -15.70 11.60
C LEU A 322 -6.70 -15.55 12.86
N SER A 323 -5.38 -15.47 12.74
CA SER A 323 -4.49 -15.30 13.90
C SER A 323 -4.63 -13.94 14.59
N ARG A 324 -5.05 -12.90 13.87
CA ARG A 324 -5.29 -11.55 14.42
C ARG A 324 -6.71 -11.34 14.94
N MET A 325 -7.64 -12.27 14.72
CA MET A 325 -9.04 -12.13 15.19
C MET A 325 -9.19 -12.13 16.72
N THR A 326 -8.13 -12.44 17.46
CA THR A 326 -8.13 -12.35 18.93
C THR A 326 -8.51 -10.96 19.44
N ILE A 327 -8.25 -9.91 18.66
CA ILE A 327 -8.63 -8.53 18.98
C ILE A 327 -10.14 -8.32 19.10
N LEU A 328 -10.96 -9.23 18.55
CA LEU A 328 -12.42 -9.16 18.64
C LEU A 328 -12.96 -9.66 19.98
N GLN A 329 -12.12 -10.24 20.83
CA GLN A 329 -12.54 -10.80 22.11
C GLN A 329 -13.09 -9.70 23.02
N GLY A 330 -14.28 -9.92 23.57
CA GLY A 330 -14.94 -8.96 24.46
C GLY A 330 -15.66 -7.82 23.76
N LEU A 331 -15.69 -7.77 22.42
CA LEU A 331 -16.53 -6.82 21.71
C LEU A 331 -18.01 -7.17 21.89
N GLU A 332 -18.79 -6.17 22.29
CA GLU A 332 -20.25 -6.28 22.36
C GLU A 332 -20.84 -6.19 20.94
N LEU A 333 -21.23 -7.33 20.39
CA LEU A 333 -21.82 -7.44 19.06
C LEU A 333 -23.30 -7.79 19.17
N ARG A 334 -24.09 -7.33 18.19
CA ARG A 334 -25.45 -7.86 18.03
C ARG A 334 -25.42 -9.35 17.74
N MET A 335 -26.46 -10.05 18.19
CA MET A 335 -26.63 -11.47 17.94
C MET A 335 -26.57 -11.84 16.45
N SER A 336 -27.13 -11.00 15.56
CA SER A 336 -27.06 -11.20 14.11
C SER A 336 -25.62 -11.16 13.58
N THR A 337 -24.82 -10.21 14.06
CA THR A 337 -23.41 -10.04 13.65
C THR A 337 -22.56 -11.17 14.19
N SER A 338 -22.69 -11.47 15.49
CA SER A 338 -22.04 -12.58 16.18
C SER A 338 -22.34 -13.92 15.50
N THR A 339 -23.61 -14.20 15.18
CA THR A 339 -24.03 -15.42 14.49
C THR A 339 -23.42 -15.53 13.09
N ARG A 340 -23.36 -14.43 12.33
CA ARG A 340 -22.77 -14.40 10.99
C ARG A 340 -21.27 -14.67 11.02
N LEU A 341 -20.53 -14.04 11.95
CA LEU A 341 -19.10 -14.30 12.13
C LEU A 341 -18.87 -15.77 12.52
N LYS A 342 -19.63 -16.28 13.50
CA LYS A 342 -19.55 -17.68 13.93
C LYS A 342 -19.81 -18.66 12.78
N ALA A 343 -20.85 -18.43 11.98
CA ALA A 343 -21.16 -19.26 10.81
C ALA A 343 -20.04 -19.20 9.75
N CYS A 344 -19.47 -18.02 9.51
CA CYS A 344 -18.32 -17.86 8.61
C CYS A 344 -17.13 -18.69 9.08
N LEU A 345 -16.76 -18.62 10.36
CA LEU A 345 -15.63 -19.37 10.90
C LEU A 345 -15.87 -20.88 10.87
N TYR A 346 -17.10 -21.36 11.18
CA TYR A 346 -17.45 -22.77 11.03
C TYR A 346 -17.35 -23.28 9.59
N SER A 347 -17.60 -22.43 8.60
CA SER A 347 -17.42 -22.82 7.21
C SER A 347 -15.97 -23.20 6.91
N PHE A 348 -15.00 -22.58 7.60
CA PHE A 348 -13.58 -22.88 7.48
C PHE A 348 -13.13 -24.08 8.30
N THR A 349 -13.94 -24.63 9.22
CA THR A 349 -13.56 -25.81 10.02
C THR A 349 -13.90 -27.13 9.33
N SER A 350 -14.81 -27.11 8.36
CA SER A 350 -15.35 -28.32 7.73
C SER A 350 -14.51 -28.77 6.53
N PRO A 351 -14.27 -30.08 6.35
CA PRO A 351 -13.69 -30.62 5.12
C PRO A 351 -14.79 -30.71 4.04
N GLY A 352 -15.25 -29.58 3.52
CA GLY A 352 -16.30 -29.50 2.49
C GLY A 352 -16.26 -28.20 1.70
N GLY A 353 -16.76 -28.20 0.46
CA GLY A 353 -16.60 -27.12 -0.54
C GLY A 353 -17.28 -25.79 -0.20
N PRO A 354 -16.97 -24.68 -0.93
CA PRO A 354 -16.46 -24.64 -2.32
C PRO A 354 -14.95 -24.44 -2.49
N THR A 355 -14.20 -24.18 -1.43
CA THR A 355 -12.72 -24.20 -1.43
C THR A 355 -12.32 -25.08 -0.28
N TYR A 356 -11.64 -26.21 -0.53
CA TYR A 356 -11.24 -27.13 0.55
C TYR A 356 -10.24 -26.39 1.46
N PRO A 357 -10.65 -25.91 2.65
CA PRO A 357 -9.72 -25.19 3.51
C PRO A 357 -8.65 -26.18 3.95
N THR A 358 -7.38 -25.77 3.92
CA THR A 358 -6.28 -26.65 4.30
C THR A 358 -6.36 -27.02 5.78
N ARG A 359 -5.58 -28.01 6.20
CA ARG A 359 -5.52 -28.39 7.62
C ARG A 359 -5.11 -27.21 8.50
N ALA A 360 -4.19 -26.37 8.03
CA ALA A 360 -3.77 -25.17 8.75
C ALA A 360 -4.93 -24.19 8.94
N VAL A 361 -5.68 -23.89 7.86
CA VAL A 361 -6.84 -23.00 7.91
C VAL A 361 -7.91 -23.54 8.86
N ARG A 362 -8.22 -24.85 8.77
CA ARG A 362 -9.20 -25.49 9.67
C ARG A 362 -8.79 -25.38 11.13
N HIS A 363 -7.52 -25.61 11.44
CA HIS A 363 -7.01 -25.52 12.81
C HIS A 363 -7.03 -24.08 13.33
N ALA A 364 -6.62 -23.10 12.52
CA ALA A 364 -6.70 -21.69 12.86
C ALA A 364 -8.15 -21.23 13.09
N ALA A 365 -9.08 -21.69 12.26
CA ALA A 365 -10.50 -21.39 12.39
C ALA A 365 -11.10 -21.99 13.69
N TRP A 366 -10.76 -23.24 14.03
CA TRP A 366 -11.16 -23.85 15.31
C TRP A 366 -10.66 -23.05 16.51
N ASN A 367 -9.36 -22.73 16.54
CA ASN A 367 -8.77 -21.92 17.62
C ASN A 367 -9.46 -20.56 17.75
N THR A 368 -9.79 -19.93 16.62
CA THR A 368 -10.49 -18.63 16.60
C THR A 368 -11.92 -18.75 17.12
N LEU A 369 -12.64 -19.81 16.75
CA LEU A 369 -13.99 -20.08 17.26
C LEU A 369 -14.00 -20.29 18.76
N ASP A 370 -13.11 -21.13 19.27
CA ASP A 370 -13.06 -21.45 20.70
C ASP A 370 -12.72 -20.22 21.54
N LEU A 371 -11.87 -19.33 21.01
CA LEU A 371 -11.51 -18.08 21.66
C LEU A 371 -12.68 -17.07 21.67
N LEU A 372 -13.36 -16.87 20.54
CA LEU A 372 -14.39 -15.85 20.42
C LEU A 372 -15.77 -16.30 20.92
N PHE A 373 -16.05 -17.60 20.87
CA PHE A 373 -17.33 -18.19 21.23
C PHE A 373 -17.16 -19.40 22.15
N PRO A 374 -16.58 -19.23 23.35
CA PRO A 374 -16.34 -20.33 24.28
C PRO A 374 -17.67 -21.02 24.63
N ALA A 375 -17.69 -22.35 24.59
CA ALA A 375 -18.89 -23.17 24.81
C ALA A 375 -19.53 -23.03 26.22
N TYR A 376 -18.92 -22.27 27.12
CA TYR A 376 -19.31 -22.12 28.53
C TYR A 376 -20.09 -20.83 28.84
N LEU A 377 -20.50 -20.04 27.84
CA LEU A 377 -21.28 -18.81 27.99
C LEU A 377 -22.60 -18.81 27.20
N GLN A 378 -23.31 -19.95 27.17
CA GLN A 378 -24.69 -20.03 26.65
C GLN A 378 -25.71 -20.08 27.77
#